data_AF-A0AAD9X1E2-F1
#
_entry.id   AF-A0AAD9X1E2-F1
#
_cell.length_a   1.000
_cell.length_b   1.000
_cell.length_c   1.000
_cell.angle_alpha   90.00
_cell.angle_beta   90.00
_cell.angle_gamma   90.00
#
_symmetry.space_group_name_H-M   'P 1'
#
loop_
_entity.id
_entity.type
_entity.pdbx_description
1 polymer ?
#
loop_
_entity_poly.entity_id
_entity_poly.type
_entity_poly.pdbx_seq_one_letter_code
_entity_poly.pdbx_strand_id
1 'polypeptide(L)'
;MMYGKILQFLVQVTTASVGATTAKNTYIIQMDKTKMAANHCQDDSTQTYQAVINSINEMSLQEDDQKQQAELLYSYETAISGFAAKLSSKQFQSLEKVYGFLSAAPASDMIIGILDTGIWPEHVSFKDTGMPAVPSRWKGVCEKGTKFSKSNCNKKLIGARVFFEGYEADFSGLAKGMARGTSYTSRIAVYKVCWRLGCSNLDIMAAIEKAVQDGVDVLSLSMVSYPLPFYSDLVAIGSFYAIKSGVFVSNSAGSSGPFSSSVRNTAPWKMTLAASYIDRSGIPASKFCLGTLNESLVKGKIVVCHGGNGSRYVKSENVKKAKGVGMILVNPKFQGDELTADPHILPTA
;
A
#
# COMPACT_ATOMS: atom_id res chain seq x y z
N MET A 1 -49.50 -47.37 -50.17
CA MET A 1 -49.57 -47.49 -48.70
C MET A 1 -48.17 -47.88 -48.22
N MET A 2 -47.43 -47.19 -47.37
CA MET A 2 -47.64 -46.00 -46.55
C MET A 2 -46.33 -45.22 -46.43
N TYR A 3 -46.46 -43.90 -46.46
CA TYR A 3 -45.58 -42.84 -45.97
C TYR A 3 -44.76 -43.16 -44.72
N GLY A 4 -43.57 -42.57 -44.55
CA GLY A 4 -42.97 -42.52 -43.20
C GLY A 4 -41.60 -41.91 -42.90
N LYS A 5 -41.23 -40.75 -43.46
CA LYS A 5 -40.31 -39.74 -42.86
C LYS A 5 -38.86 -40.12 -42.46
N ILE A 6 -37.94 -39.67 -43.30
CA ILE A 6 -36.56 -39.30 -42.99
C ILE A 6 -36.58 -38.13 -41.97
N LEU A 7 -35.94 -38.30 -40.81
CA LEU A 7 -35.69 -37.23 -39.85
C LEU A 7 -34.18 -36.91 -39.87
N GLN A 8 -33.80 -35.92 -40.67
CA GLN A 8 -32.49 -35.27 -40.54
C GLN A 8 -32.50 -34.44 -39.24
N PHE A 9 -31.76 -34.89 -38.24
CA PHE A 9 -31.40 -34.04 -37.09
C PHE A 9 -30.32 -33.05 -37.55
N LEU A 10 -30.75 -31.87 -37.98
CA LEU A 10 -29.90 -30.68 -38.07
C LEU A 10 -29.67 -30.20 -36.64
N VAL A 11 -28.56 -30.63 -36.03
CA VAL A 11 -28.03 -29.97 -34.82
C VAL A 11 -27.46 -28.63 -35.29
N GLN A 12 -28.25 -27.56 -35.19
CA GLN A 12 -27.70 -26.21 -35.17
C GLN A 12 -26.88 -26.08 -33.90
N VAL A 13 -25.56 -26.23 -34.03
CA VAL A 13 -24.62 -25.74 -33.03
C VAL A 13 -24.69 -24.22 -33.11
N THR A 14 -25.59 -23.63 -32.32
CA THR A 14 -25.47 -22.23 -31.97
C THR A 14 -24.24 -22.12 -31.07
N THR A 15 -23.09 -21.83 -31.66
CA THR A 15 -21.98 -21.26 -30.91
C THR A 15 -22.47 -19.93 -30.36
N ALA A 16 -23.00 -19.94 -29.14
CA ALA A 16 -23.06 -18.73 -28.34
C ALA A 16 -21.61 -18.27 -28.21
N SER A 17 -21.24 -17.21 -28.93
CA SER A 17 -20.05 -16.44 -28.63
C SER A 17 -20.26 -15.91 -27.22
N VAL A 18 -19.74 -16.63 -26.23
CA VAL A 18 -19.47 -16.06 -24.92
C VAL A 18 -18.44 -14.98 -25.23
N GLY A 19 -18.91 -13.75 -25.38
CA GLY A 19 -18.07 -12.58 -25.43
C GLY A 19 -17.25 -12.59 -24.15
N ALA A 20 -16.00 -13.07 -24.26
CA ALA A 20 -15.02 -12.90 -23.21
C ALA A 20 -14.88 -11.39 -23.06
N THR A 21 -15.49 -10.82 -22.02
CA THR A 21 -15.15 -9.47 -21.59
C THR A 21 -13.65 -9.48 -21.35
N THR A 22 -12.89 -8.80 -22.22
CA THR A 22 -11.43 -8.76 -22.13
C THR A 22 -11.05 -8.06 -20.83
N ALA A 23 -10.87 -8.83 -19.76
CA ALA A 23 -10.61 -8.31 -18.43
C ALA A 23 -9.29 -7.53 -18.46
N LYS A 24 -9.33 -6.25 -18.06
CA LYS A 24 -8.12 -5.42 -17.94
C LYS A 24 -7.49 -5.60 -16.57
N ASN A 25 -6.17 -5.71 -16.55
CA ASN A 25 -5.38 -5.80 -15.33
C ASN A 25 -4.58 -4.51 -15.13
N THR A 26 -4.33 -4.16 -13.87
CA THR A 26 -3.36 -3.12 -13.53
C THR A 26 -1.96 -3.69 -13.62
N TYR A 27 -1.07 -3.02 -14.35
CA TYR A 27 0.34 -3.34 -14.47
C TYR A 27 1.17 -2.22 -13.87
N ILE A 28 2.23 -2.58 -13.15
CA ILE A 28 3.31 -1.68 -12.77
C ILE A 28 4.42 -1.87 -13.80
N ILE A 29 4.78 -0.80 -14.51
CA ILE A 29 5.59 -0.85 -15.73
C ILE A 29 6.83 -0.01 -15.52
N GLN A 30 8.01 -0.61 -15.69
CA GLN A 30 9.29 0.05 -15.61
C GLN A 30 9.81 0.38 -17.01
N MET A 31 10.26 1.62 -17.20
CA MET A 31 10.82 2.12 -18.44
C MET A 31 12.24 2.64 -18.23
N ASP A 32 13.06 2.54 -19.27
CA ASP A 32 14.41 3.08 -19.33
C ASP A 32 14.35 4.59 -19.59
N LYS A 33 14.59 5.39 -18.55
CA LYS A 33 14.57 6.85 -18.63
C LYS A 33 15.49 7.39 -19.73
N THR A 34 16.66 6.77 -19.94
CA THR A 34 17.64 7.25 -20.92
C THR A 34 17.15 7.10 -22.35
N LYS A 35 16.30 6.11 -22.61
CA LYS A 35 15.69 5.86 -23.92
C LYS A 35 14.40 6.66 -24.14
N MET A 36 13.76 7.09 -23.05
CA MET A 36 12.56 7.94 -23.09
C MET A 36 12.88 9.42 -23.28
N ALA A 37 14.05 9.87 -22.80
CA ALA A 37 14.46 11.27 -22.87
C ALA A 37 15.03 11.71 -24.23
N ALA A 38 15.07 10.82 -25.23
CA ALA A 38 15.77 11.09 -26.49
C ALA A 38 15.11 12.13 -27.41
N ASN A 39 13.83 12.50 -27.18
CA ASN A 39 13.09 13.40 -28.08
C ASN A 39 12.31 14.56 -27.42
N HIS A 40 12.38 14.78 -26.10
CA HIS A 40 11.66 15.87 -25.45
C HIS A 40 12.42 16.46 -24.25
N CYS A 41 12.86 17.71 -24.39
CA CYS A 41 13.41 18.54 -23.32
C CYS A 41 12.29 19.24 -22.52
N GLN A 42 11.19 18.52 -22.22
CA GLN A 42 10.08 19.06 -21.43
C GLN A 42 9.70 18.10 -20.31
N ASP A 43 9.81 18.62 -19.10
CA ASP A 43 9.92 17.96 -17.79
C ASP A 43 8.59 17.40 -17.23
N ASP A 44 7.77 16.77 -18.07
CA ASP A 44 6.52 16.14 -17.62
C ASP A 44 6.46 14.65 -18.02
N SER A 45 6.98 13.83 -17.11
CA SER A 45 6.87 12.37 -17.13
C SER A 45 5.48 11.83 -17.47
N THR A 46 4.43 12.54 -17.03
CA THR A 46 3.05 12.14 -17.22
C THR A 46 2.67 12.26 -18.68
N GLN A 47 3.09 13.34 -19.36
CA GLN A 47 2.87 13.52 -20.79
C GLN A 47 3.61 12.47 -21.62
N THR A 48 4.86 12.17 -21.26
CA THR A 48 5.64 11.12 -21.94
C THR A 48 4.95 9.76 -21.86
N TYR A 49 4.52 9.33 -20.66
CA TYR A 49 3.83 8.05 -20.52
C TYR A 49 2.40 8.08 -21.07
N GLN A 50 1.74 9.23 -21.10
CA GLN A 50 0.46 9.39 -21.77
C GLN A 50 0.60 9.18 -23.29
N ALA A 51 1.68 9.65 -23.91
CA ALA A 51 1.97 9.38 -25.31
C ALA A 51 2.19 7.89 -25.59
N VAL A 52 2.85 7.16 -24.67
CA VAL A 52 2.99 5.70 -24.74
C VAL A 52 1.63 5.01 -24.66
N ILE A 53 0.73 5.45 -23.76
CA ILE A 53 -0.63 4.91 -23.67
C ILE A 53 -1.42 5.15 -24.97
N ASN A 54 -1.29 6.33 -25.57
CA ASN A 54 -1.96 6.67 -26.81
C ASN A 54 -1.48 5.79 -27.98
N SER A 55 -0.16 5.57 -28.11
CA SER A 55 0.39 4.70 -29.16
C SER A 55 -0.05 3.24 -29.00
N ILE A 56 -0.14 2.74 -27.77
CA ILE A 56 -0.65 1.39 -27.49
C ILE A 56 -2.13 1.26 -27.85
N ASN A 57 -2.92 2.30 -27.60
CA ASN A 57 -4.32 2.33 -28.02
C ASN A 57 -4.43 2.27 -29.54
N GLU A 58 -3.65 3.06 -30.28
CA GLU A 58 -3.63 3.06 -31.75
C GLU A 58 -3.18 1.72 -32.33
N MET A 59 -2.11 1.11 -31.80
CA MET A 59 -1.62 -0.21 -32.21
C MET A 59 -2.62 -1.35 -31.92
N SER A 60 -3.60 -1.11 -31.04
CA SER A 60 -4.61 -2.10 -30.64
C SER A 60 -5.95 -1.93 -31.35
N LEU A 61 -6.10 -0.95 -32.25
CA LEU A 61 -7.33 -0.71 -33.02
C LEU A 61 -7.48 -1.76 -34.14
N GLN A 62 -8.24 -2.82 -33.86
CA GLN A 62 -9.04 -3.52 -34.87
C GLN A 62 -10.51 -3.48 -34.43
N GLU A 63 -11.38 -3.34 -35.43
CA GLU A 63 -12.79 -2.94 -35.38
C GLU A 63 -13.63 -3.75 -34.38
N ASP A 64 -14.05 -3.10 -33.28
CA ASP A 64 -15.40 -3.16 -32.65
C ASP A 64 -15.47 -2.60 -31.20
N ASP A 65 -14.38 -2.09 -30.62
CA ASP A 65 -14.35 -1.73 -29.19
C ASP A 65 -14.20 -0.21 -28.92
N GLN A 66 -15.27 0.55 -29.15
CA GLN A 66 -15.41 1.95 -28.68
C GLN A 66 -15.37 2.12 -27.13
N LYS A 67 -15.02 1.07 -26.35
CA LYS A 67 -15.05 1.09 -24.87
C LYS A 67 -13.80 0.58 -24.16
N GLN A 68 -12.70 0.27 -24.85
CA GLN A 68 -11.55 -0.40 -24.22
C GLN A 68 -10.20 0.36 -24.29
N GLN A 69 -10.19 1.67 -24.01
CA GLN A 69 -8.94 2.44 -23.90
C GLN A 69 -8.07 2.06 -22.68
N ALA A 70 -6.77 1.92 -22.87
CA ALA A 70 -5.79 1.82 -21.79
C ALA A 70 -5.85 3.09 -20.91
N GLU A 71 -5.71 2.91 -19.59
CA GLU A 71 -5.83 3.99 -18.61
C GLU A 71 -4.51 4.15 -17.85
N LEU A 72 -3.89 5.32 -17.93
CA LEU A 72 -2.75 5.70 -17.09
C LEU A 72 -3.27 5.98 -15.67
N LEU A 73 -2.71 5.31 -14.67
CA LEU A 73 -3.10 5.47 -13.27
C LEU A 73 -2.13 6.36 -12.50
N TYR A 74 -0.84 6.21 -12.76
CA TYR A 74 0.21 6.93 -12.02
C TYR A 74 1.54 6.90 -12.79
N SER A 75 2.29 8.00 -12.80
CA SER A 75 3.66 8.09 -13.30
C SER A 75 4.64 8.26 -12.14
N TYR A 76 5.82 7.64 -12.23
CA TYR A 76 6.85 7.74 -11.20
C TYR A 76 8.24 7.86 -11.81
N GLU A 77 9.11 8.68 -11.21
CA GLU A 77 10.43 8.99 -11.79
C GLU A 77 11.61 9.07 -10.80
N THR A 78 11.36 9.01 -9.49
CA THR A 78 12.37 9.45 -8.52
C THR A 78 13.48 8.41 -8.31
N ALA A 79 13.13 7.15 -8.00
CA ALA A 79 14.08 6.06 -7.74
C ALA A 79 14.14 5.05 -8.89
N ILE A 80 13.01 4.87 -9.56
CA ILE A 80 12.83 4.12 -10.79
C ILE A 80 11.93 4.96 -11.69
N SER A 81 11.99 4.73 -13.01
CA SER A 81 11.17 5.44 -13.97
C SER A 81 10.16 4.50 -14.60
N GLY A 82 8.91 4.94 -14.68
CA GLY A 82 7.83 4.12 -15.19
C GLY A 82 6.46 4.66 -14.85
N PHE A 83 5.46 3.80 -15.03
CA PHE A 83 4.06 4.14 -14.77
C PHE A 83 3.24 2.91 -14.36
N ALA A 84 2.07 3.16 -13.79
CA ALA A 84 1.04 2.16 -13.56
C ALA A 84 -0.11 2.40 -14.55
N ALA A 85 -0.59 1.34 -15.21
CA ALA A 85 -1.68 1.45 -16.16
C ALA A 85 -2.61 0.24 -16.12
N LYS A 86 -3.88 0.45 -16.49
CA LYS A 86 -4.87 -0.60 -16.66
C LYS A 86 -4.96 -1.01 -18.12
N LEU A 87 -4.50 -2.22 -18.44
CA LEU A 87 -4.29 -2.71 -19.80
C LEU A 87 -5.00 -4.04 -20.03
N SER A 88 -5.49 -4.26 -21.26
CA SER A 88 -5.88 -5.59 -21.75
C SER A 88 -4.64 -6.43 -22.09
N SER A 89 -4.80 -7.75 -22.26
CA SER A 89 -3.68 -8.62 -22.65
C SER A 89 -3.06 -8.20 -23.98
N LYS A 90 -3.87 -7.73 -24.94
CA LYS A 90 -3.37 -7.23 -26.24
C LYS A 90 -2.59 -5.92 -26.08
N GLN A 91 -3.11 -4.99 -25.28
CA GLN A 91 -2.42 -3.72 -25.00
C GLN A 91 -1.08 -3.95 -24.28
N PHE A 92 -1.03 -4.91 -23.36
CA PHE A 92 0.19 -5.32 -22.69
C PHE A 92 1.23 -5.88 -23.68
N GLN A 93 0.83 -6.77 -24.59
CA GLN A 93 1.72 -7.30 -25.63
C GLN A 93 2.27 -6.20 -26.58
N SER A 94 1.49 -5.15 -26.82
CA SER A 94 1.94 -3.98 -27.59
C SER A 94 2.94 -3.14 -26.79
N LEU A 95 2.72 -2.98 -25.48
CA LEU A 95 3.64 -2.26 -24.59
C LEU A 95 5.03 -2.89 -24.53
N GLU A 96 5.13 -4.22 -24.54
CA GLU A 96 6.42 -4.95 -24.53
C GLU A 96 7.31 -4.61 -25.73
N LYS A 97 6.73 -4.10 -26.82
CA LYS A 97 7.44 -3.70 -28.04
C LYS A 97 7.85 -2.22 -28.04
N VAL A 98 7.41 -1.44 -27.05
CA VAL A 98 7.72 -0.01 -26.97
C VAL A 98 9.19 0.18 -26.64
N TYR A 99 9.86 1.05 -27.39
CA TYR A 99 11.27 1.38 -27.15
C TYR A 99 11.46 1.95 -25.74
N GLY A 100 12.40 1.38 -25.00
CA GLY A 100 12.62 1.74 -23.59
C GLY A 100 11.78 0.96 -22.59
N PHE A 101 10.97 -0.01 -23.00
CA PHE A 101 10.36 -0.97 -22.05
C PHE A 101 11.44 -1.81 -21.35
N LEU A 102 11.36 -1.94 -20.03
CA LEU A 102 12.26 -2.79 -19.24
C LEU A 102 11.55 -4.01 -18.66
N SER A 103 10.47 -3.78 -17.94
CA SER A 103 9.70 -4.85 -17.30
C SER A 103 8.28 -4.38 -16.98
N ALA A 104 7.37 -5.32 -16.79
CA ALA A 104 6.08 -5.01 -16.20
C ALA A 104 5.52 -6.22 -15.45
N ALA A 105 4.84 -5.95 -14.34
CA ALA A 105 4.23 -6.97 -13.49
C ALA A 105 2.76 -6.64 -13.25
N PRO A 106 1.84 -7.63 -13.33
CA PRO A 106 0.47 -7.45 -12.87
C PRO A 106 0.49 -7.08 -11.38
N ALA A 107 -0.16 -5.98 -11.01
CA ALA A 107 -0.23 -5.55 -9.61
C ALA A 107 -0.86 -6.63 -8.71
N SER A 108 -1.74 -7.47 -9.27
CA SER A 108 -2.38 -8.62 -8.59
C SER A 108 -1.46 -9.81 -8.33
N ASP A 109 -0.33 -9.88 -9.05
CA ASP A 109 0.74 -10.86 -8.83
C ASP A 109 1.79 -10.35 -7.85
N MET A 110 1.87 -9.04 -7.62
CA MET A 110 2.80 -8.44 -6.66
C MET A 110 2.38 -8.71 -5.20
N ILE A 111 3.36 -9.08 -4.38
CA ILE A 111 3.23 -9.39 -2.96
C ILE A 111 4.05 -8.40 -2.15
N ILE A 112 3.36 -7.57 -1.37
CA ILE A 112 3.95 -6.58 -0.48
C ILE A 112 4.04 -7.17 0.93
N GLY A 113 5.25 -7.37 1.42
CA GLY A 113 5.55 -7.70 2.80
C GLY A 113 5.54 -6.46 3.68
N ILE A 114 4.69 -6.43 4.70
CA ILE A 114 4.59 -5.34 5.67
C ILE A 114 5.17 -5.82 7.00
N LEU A 115 6.27 -5.19 7.44
CA LEU A 115 6.84 -5.40 8.77
C LEU A 115 6.37 -4.28 9.68
N ASP A 116 5.52 -4.62 10.64
CA ASP A 116 4.89 -3.64 11.53
C ASP A 116 4.40 -4.31 12.83
N THR A 117 3.42 -3.71 13.47
CA THR A 117 2.74 -4.10 14.71
C THR A 117 1.62 -5.14 14.50
N GLY A 118 1.43 -5.59 13.26
CA GLY A 118 0.45 -6.60 12.85
C GLY A 118 -0.64 -6.02 11.95
N ILE A 119 -1.78 -6.70 11.89
CA ILE A 119 -2.89 -6.36 11.00
C ILE A 119 -4.24 -6.66 11.62
N TRP A 120 -5.25 -5.90 11.22
CA TRP A 120 -6.67 -6.18 11.46
C TRP A 120 -7.28 -6.78 10.18
N PRO A 121 -7.42 -8.11 10.08
CA PRO A 121 -7.82 -8.79 8.84
C PRO A 121 -9.27 -8.53 8.42
N GLU A 122 -10.19 -8.25 9.34
CA GLU A 122 -11.61 -8.00 9.04
C GLU A 122 -11.88 -6.61 8.41
N HIS A 123 -10.87 -5.74 8.30
CA HIS A 123 -11.06 -4.40 7.75
C HIS A 123 -11.43 -4.46 6.25
N VAL A 124 -12.32 -3.56 5.80
CA VAL A 124 -12.82 -3.52 4.41
C VAL A 124 -11.71 -3.39 3.37
N SER A 125 -10.59 -2.74 3.73
CA SER A 125 -9.37 -2.62 2.92
C SER A 125 -8.74 -3.96 2.52
N PHE A 126 -9.06 -5.03 3.24
CA PHE A 126 -8.52 -6.37 3.00
C PHE A 126 -9.55 -7.32 2.40
N LYS A 127 -10.70 -6.82 1.91
CA LYS A 127 -11.62 -7.63 1.11
C LYS A 127 -10.95 -8.04 -0.20
N ASP A 128 -11.23 -9.26 -0.64
CA ASP A 128 -10.62 -9.89 -1.80
C ASP A 128 -11.62 -10.18 -2.93
N THR A 129 -12.80 -9.56 -2.87
CA THR A 129 -13.83 -9.64 -3.92
C THR A 129 -13.23 -9.23 -5.27
N GLY A 130 -13.33 -10.11 -6.26
CA GLY A 130 -12.79 -9.87 -7.61
C GLY A 130 -11.29 -10.09 -7.76
N MET A 131 -10.58 -10.53 -6.69
CA MET A 131 -9.16 -10.86 -6.82
C MET A 131 -8.95 -12.27 -7.38
N PRO A 132 -7.92 -12.47 -8.23
CA PRO A 132 -7.57 -13.80 -8.76
C PRO A 132 -7.05 -14.71 -7.65
N ALA A 133 -6.77 -15.98 -7.97
CA ALA A 133 -6.12 -16.90 -7.06
C ALA A 133 -4.76 -16.35 -6.57
N VAL A 134 -4.34 -16.76 -5.38
CA VAL A 134 -3.02 -16.41 -4.83
C VAL A 134 -1.93 -16.96 -5.76
N PRO A 135 -0.85 -16.21 -6.06
CA PRO A 135 0.23 -16.69 -6.92
C PRO A 135 0.81 -18.02 -6.42
N SER A 136 0.99 -19.00 -7.30
CA SER A 136 1.50 -20.34 -6.94
C SER A 136 2.92 -20.32 -6.39
N ARG A 137 3.68 -19.25 -6.66
CA ARG A 137 5.03 -19.02 -6.12
C ARG A 137 5.04 -18.62 -4.63
N TRP A 138 3.90 -18.21 -4.07
CA TRP A 138 3.79 -17.80 -2.68
C TRP A 138 4.03 -18.99 -1.74
N LYS A 139 4.99 -18.86 -0.82
CA LYS A 139 5.39 -19.93 0.11
C LYS A 139 5.05 -19.61 1.57
N GLY A 140 4.61 -18.39 1.86
CA GLY A 140 4.24 -18.00 3.21
C GLY A 140 2.94 -18.64 3.68
N VAL A 141 2.67 -18.48 4.97
CA VAL A 141 1.54 -19.13 5.64
C VAL A 141 0.71 -18.13 6.43
N CYS A 142 -0.52 -18.53 6.74
CA CYS A 142 -1.35 -17.85 7.71
C CYS A 142 -1.16 -18.52 9.07
N GLU A 143 -0.28 -17.99 9.91
CA GLU A 143 0.01 -18.54 11.24
C GLU A 143 -1.20 -18.38 12.16
N LYS A 144 -1.45 -19.40 12.99
CA LYS A 144 -2.49 -19.30 14.03
C LYS A 144 -1.92 -18.55 15.23
N GLY A 145 -2.74 -17.70 15.85
CA GLY A 145 -2.35 -16.91 17.00
C GLY A 145 -3.53 -16.54 17.90
N THR A 146 -3.31 -15.60 18.83
CA THR A 146 -4.37 -15.12 19.71
C THR A 146 -5.44 -14.39 18.89
N LYS A 147 -6.69 -14.89 18.89
CA LYS A 147 -7.81 -14.34 18.09
C LYS A 147 -7.49 -14.23 16.59
N PHE A 148 -6.60 -15.09 16.10
CA PHE A 148 -6.20 -15.14 14.70
C PHE A 148 -6.07 -16.59 14.25
N SER A 149 -6.71 -16.93 13.15
CA SER A 149 -6.82 -18.28 12.61
C SER A 149 -6.50 -18.28 11.12
N LYS A 150 -6.36 -19.47 10.54
CA LYS A 150 -6.05 -19.61 9.11
C LYS A 150 -7.10 -18.95 8.20
N SER A 151 -8.35 -18.83 8.63
CA SER A 151 -9.43 -18.20 7.86
C SER A 151 -9.40 -16.67 7.88
N ASN A 152 -8.50 -16.05 8.64
CA ASN A 152 -8.31 -14.61 8.62
C ASN A 152 -7.49 -14.14 7.40
N CYS A 153 -6.73 -15.04 6.77
CA CYS A 153 -6.14 -14.80 5.47
C CYS A 153 -7.15 -15.12 4.36
N ASN A 154 -7.07 -14.37 3.27
CA ASN A 154 -7.89 -14.52 2.08
C ASN A 154 -7.01 -14.28 0.85
N LYS A 155 -7.59 -13.95 -0.31
CA LYS A 155 -6.76 -13.68 -1.48
C LYS A 155 -6.07 -12.31 -1.39
N LYS A 156 -6.52 -11.36 -0.58
CA LYS A 156 -5.88 -10.05 -0.39
C LYS A 156 -4.76 -10.09 0.67
N LEU A 157 -5.10 -10.55 1.88
CA LEU A 157 -4.15 -10.86 2.94
C LEU A 157 -3.77 -12.33 2.81
N ILE A 158 -2.65 -12.62 2.15
CA ILE A 158 -2.28 -14.00 1.77
C ILE A 158 -1.38 -14.69 2.80
N GLY A 159 -0.81 -13.91 3.73
CA GLY A 159 0.11 -14.39 4.75
C GLY A 159 0.13 -13.52 5.98
N ALA A 160 0.31 -14.16 7.13
CA ALA A 160 0.44 -13.48 8.41
C ALA A 160 1.37 -14.32 9.31
N ARG A 161 2.44 -13.68 9.79
CA ARG A 161 3.40 -14.28 10.72
C ARG A 161 3.66 -13.38 11.92
N VAL A 162 4.17 -13.97 12.99
CA VAL A 162 4.48 -13.27 14.23
C VAL A 162 5.87 -13.64 14.75
N PHE A 163 6.65 -12.63 15.14
CA PHE A 163 8.00 -12.75 15.69
C PHE A 163 8.04 -12.02 17.02
N PHE A 164 8.49 -12.71 18.07
CA PHE A 164 8.51 -12.19 19.44
C PHE A 164 9.63 -12.77 20.31
N GLU A 165 10.46 -13.66 19.78
CA GLU A 165 11.54 -14.29 20.57
C GLU A 165 12.58 -13.23 20.96
N GLY A 166 12.95 -12.34 20.04
CA GLY A 166 13.80 -11.19 20.34
C GLY A 166 13.14 -10.25 21.34
N TYR A 167 11.85 -9.96 21.15
CA TYR A 167 11.09 -9.12 22.06
C TYR A 167 10.99 -9.68 23.50
N GLU A 168 10.78 -10.98 23.67
CA GLU A 168 10.74 -11.63 24.99
C GLU A 168 12.10 -11.55 25.69
N ALA A 169 13.19 -11.74 24.94
CA ALA A 169 14.54 -11.59 25.44
C ALA A 169 14.88 -10.13 25.83
N ASP A 170 14.49 -9.16 25.01
CA ASP A 170 14.83 -7.74 25.21
C ASP A 170 13.94 -7.05 26.27
N PHE A 171 12.69 -7.48 26.45
CA PHE A 171 11.67 -6.69 27.18
C PHE A 171 10.81 -7.45 28.20
N SER A 172 11.21 -8.65 28.64
CA SER A 172 10.54 -9.39 29.73
C SER A 172 9.02 -9.63 29.53
N GLY A 173 8.57 -9.76 28.27
CA GLY A 173 7.33 -10.48 27.94
C GLY A 173 5.99 -9.80 28.24
N LEU A 174 5.85 -8.47 28.12
CA LEU A 174 4.56 -7.80 28.33
C LEU A 174 4.10 -6.94 27.15
N ALA A 175 3.56 -7.57 26.09
CA ALA A 175 2.42 -6.99 25.37
C ALA A 175 1.79 -7.83 24.25
N LYS A 176 0.46 -7.72 24.14
CA LYS A 176 -0.34 -7.97 22.93
C LYS A 176 -0.96 -6.64 22.49
N GLY A 177 -0.93 -6.34 21.20
CA GLY A 177 -1.48 -5.11 20.62
C GLY A 177 -1.67 -5.23 19.10
N MET A 178 -2.57 -4.40 18.54
CA MET A 178 -3.16 -4.51 17.21
C MET A 178 -2.91 -3.24 16.39
N ALA A 179 -2.72 -3.38 15.08
CA ALA A 179 -2.53 -2.26 14.17
C ALA A 179 -3.21 -2.46 12.81
N ARG A 180 -3.30 -1.37 12.05
CA ARG A 180 -4.08 -1.23 10.82
C ARG A 180 -3.24 -0.59 9.71
N GLY A 181 -3.49 -0.99 8.47
CA GLY A 181 -2.78 -0.53 7.28
C GLY A 181 -3.67 -0.42 6.03
N THR A 182 -3.08 0.08 4.95
CA THR A 182 -3.72 0.65 3.74
C THR A 182 -4.17 -0.38 2.68
N SER A 183 -5.11 0.04 1.82
CA SER A 183 -5.78 -0.76 0.77
C SER A 183 -5.18 -0.53 -0.61
N TYR A 184 -4.93 -1.61 -1.38
CA TYR A 184 -4.52 -1.57 -2.80
C TYR A 184 -4.95 -2.86 -3.51
N THR A 185 -4.75 -2.99 -4.82
CA THR A 185 -5.05 -4.21 -5.60
C THR A 185 -3.98 -5.30 -5.51
N SER A 186 -2.82 -5.02 -4.90
CA SER A 186 -1.74 -5.98 -4.67
C SER A 186 -1.99 -6.90 -3.47
N ARG A 187 -1.26 -8.01 -3.38
CA ARG A 187 -1.34 -8.93 -2.23
C ARG A 187 -0.54 -8.39 -1.06
N ILE A 188 -0.99 -8.67 0.15
CA ILE A 188 -0.31 -8.28 1.39
C ILE A 188 0.06 -9.53 2.17
N ALA A 189 1.31 -9.57 2.63
CA ALA A 189 1.78 -10.49 3.65
C ALA A 189 2.28 -9.69 4.85
N VAL A 190 1.81 -10.00 6.05
CA VAL A 190 2.15 -9.24 7.26
C VAL A 190 3.10 -10.04 8.14
N TYR A 191 4.14 -9.37 8.61
CA TYR A 191 5.14 -9.91 9.52
C TYR A 191 5.12 -9.02 10.76
N LYS A 192 4.46 -9.49 11.81
CA LYS A 192 4.39 -8.75 13.05
C LYS A 192 5.71 -8.89 13.81
N VAL A 193 6.43 -7.79 13.93
CA VAL A 193 7.74 -7.69 14.61
C VAL A 193 7.74 -6.67 15.73
N CYS A 194 6.72 -5.81 15.78
CA CYS A 194 6.56 -4.77 16.78
C CYS A 194 5.51 -5.12 17.82
N TRP A 195 5.82 -4.76 19.05
CA TRP A 195 5.01 -4.94 20.23
C TRP A 195 4.95 -3.63 21.03
N ARG A 196 4.24 -3.61 22.15
CA ARG A 196 3.94 -2.37 22.90
C ARG A 196 5.19 -1.60 23.33
N LEU A 197 6.25 -2.32 23.70
CA LEU A 197 7.47 -1.69 24.23
C LEU A 197 8.50 -1.40 23.14
N GLY A 198 8.24 -1.82 21.90
CA GLY A 198 9.17 -1.65 20.79
C GLY A 198 9.23 -2.89 19.91
N CYS A 199 10.27 -2.93 19.09
CA CYS A 199 10.47 -3.98 18.10
C CYS A 199 11.92 -4.44 18.19
N SER A 200 12.13 -5.74 18.41
CA SER A 200 13.49 -6.27 18.54
C SER A 200 14.18 -6.32 17.18
N ASN A 201 15.45 -5.93 17.12
CA ASN A 201 16.23 -6.01 15.88
C ASN A 201 16.39 -7.47 15.40
N LEU A 202 16.36 -8.45 16.31
CA LEU A 202 16.41 -9.87 15.98
C LEU A 202 15.13 -10.32 15.28
N ASP A 203 13.98 -9.94 15.82
CA ASP A 203 12.67 -10.24 15.22
C ASP A 203 12.53 -9.59 13.84
N ILE A 204 13.03 -8.36 13.66
CA ILE A 204 13.04 -7.68 12.37
C ILE A 204 13.89 -8.44 11.35
N MET A 205 15.12 -8.82 11.71
CA MET A 205 16.01 -9.55 10.82
C MET A 205 15.40 -10.90 10.41
N ALA A 206 14.87 -11.66 11.38
CA ALA A 206 14.21 -12.93 11.13
C ALA A 206 12.98 -12.77 10.21
N ALA A 207 12.20 -11.71 10.40
CA ALA A 207 11.06 -11.42 9.55
C ALA A 207 11.45 -11.04 8.12
N ILE A 208 12.51 -10.22 7.94
CA ILE A 208 13.01 -9.88 6.60
C ILE A 208 13.45 -11.15 5.87
N GLU A 209 14.26 -11.99 6.52
CA GLU A 209 14.71 -13.25 5.94
C GLU A 209 13.53 -14.15 5.57
N LYS A 210 12.56 -14.29 6.47
CA LYS A 210 11.38 -15.12 6.22
C LYS A 210 10.53 -14.57 5.09
N ALA A 211 10.39 -13.25 4.99
CA ALA A 211 9.61 -12.62 3.93
C ALA A 211 10.22 -12.86 2.54
N VAL A 212 11.55 -12.76 2.43
CA VAL A 212 12.28 -13.12 1.21
C VAL A 212 12.05 -14.58 0.83
N GLN A 213 12.16 -15.51 1.80
CA GLN A 213 11.92 -16.94 1.56
C GLN A 213 10.46 -17.24 1.15
N ASP A 214 9.51 -16.50 1.73
CA ASP A 214 8.07 -16.63 1.43
C ASP A 214 7.73 -16.11 0.03
N GLY A 215 8.62 -15.30 -0.58
CA GLY A 215 8.51 -14.81 -1.96
C GLY A 215 7.84 -13.45 -2.09
N VAL A 216 8.04 -12.54 -1.13
CA VAL A 216 7.61 -11.14 -1.27
C VAL A 216 8.44 -10.42 -2.34
N ASP A 217 7.84 -9.45 -3.04
CA ASP A 217 8.54 -8.65 -4.06
C ASP A 217 8.99 -7.29 -3.51
N VAL A 218 8.22 -6.76 -2.55
CA VAL A 218 8.46 -5.46 -1.91
C VAL A 218 8.33 -5.62 -0.41
N LEU A 219 9.27 -5.06 0.34
CA LEU A 219 9.20 -4.89 1.78
C LEU A 219 8.91 -3.43 2.13
N SER A 220 7.90 -3.23 2.97
CA SER A 220 7.57 -1.94 3.58
C SER A 220 7.85 -2.00 5.08
N LEU A 221 8.77 -1.15 5.54
CA LEU A 221 9.22 -1.08 6.92
C LEU A 221 9.03 0.35 7.45
N SER A 222 7.99 0.55 8.24
CA SER A 222 7.71 1.85 8.90
C SER A 222 8.49 2.01 10.21
N MET A 223 9.68 1.45 10.27
CA MET A 223 10.45 1.26 11.49
C MET A 223 11.81 1.92 11.38
N VAL A 224 12.29 2.44 12.51
CA VAL A 224 13.58 3.11 12.63
C VAL A 224 14.37 2.50 13.78
N SER A 225 15.67 2.36 13.58
CA SER A 225 16.62 1.98 14.62
C SER A 225 17.57 3.15 14.91
N TYR A 226 18.37 3.03 15.97
CA TYR A 226 19.47 3.97 16.19
C TYR A 226 20.45 3.90 15.01
N PRO A 227 21.02 5.03 14.59
CA PRO A 227 21.97 5.03 13.48
C PRO A 227 23.23 4.29 13.94
N LEU A 228 23.44 3.10 13.41
CA LEU A 228 24.62 2.26 13.63
C LEU A 228 25.40 2.16 12.32
N PRO A 229 26.70 1.85 12.36
CA PRO A 229 27.43 1.42 11.17
C PRO A 229 26.70 0.24 10.48
N PHE A 230 26.71 0.18 9.16
CA PHE A 230 25.88 -0.79 8.40
C PHE A 230 26.12 -2.25 8.77
N TYR A 231 27.34 -2.61 9.16
CA TYR A 231 27.70 -3.97 9.61
C TYR A 231 27.18 -4.32 11.01
N SER A 232 26.63 -3.36 11.75
CA SER A 232 26.01 -3.53 13.06
C SER A 232 24.51 -3.18 13.06
N ASP A 233 23.98 -2.65 11.95
CA ASP A 233 22.56 -2.38 11.77
C ASP A 233 21.88 -3.60 11.14
N LEU A 234 21.16 -4.39 11.97
CA LEU A 234 20.45 -5.58 11.51
C LEU A 234 19.35 -5.28 10.49
N VAL A 235 18.75 -4.08 10.52
CA VAL A 235 17.80 -3.66 9.49
C VAL A 235 18.55 -3.42 8.17
N ALA A 236 19.73 -2.81 8.20
CA ALA A 236 20.56 -2.62 7.01
C ALA A 236 21.04 -3.96 6.43
N ILE A 237 21.51 -4.89 7.27
CA ILE A 237 21.96 -6.24 6.88
C ILE A 237 20.80 -7.03 6.27
N GLY A 238 19.64 -7.07 6.93
CA GLY A 238 18.46 -7.75 6.40
C GLY A 238 18.00 -7.15 5.08
N SER A 239 17.98 -5.81 4.97
CA SER A 239 17.63 -5.12 3.73
C SER A 239 18.63 -5.44 2.61
N PHE A 240 19.92 -5.60 2.91
CA PHE A 240 20.92 -5.98 1.92
C PHE A 240 20.67 -7.39 1.38
N TYR A 241 20.35 -8.33 2.28
CA TYR A 241 19.95 -9.69 1.90
C TYR A 241 18.69 -9.70 1.02
N ALA A 242 17.68 -8.90 1.36
CA ALA A 242 16.46 -8.77 0.57
C ALA A 242 16.73 -8.24 -0.84
N ILE A 243 17.50 -7.15 -0.96
CA ILE A 243 17.85 -6.56 -2.26
C ILE A 243 18.68 -7.53 -3.11
N LYS A 244 19.66 -8.22 -2.51
CA LYS A 244 20.44 -9.26 -3.20
C LYS A 244 19.57 -10.41 -3.73
N SER A 245 18.41 -10.64 -3.09
CA SER A 245 17.42 -11.64 -3.48
C SER A 245 16.35 -11.12 -4.44
N GLY A 246 16.50 -9.88 -4.93
CA GLY A 246 15.55 -9.25 -5.86
C GLY A 246 14.32 -8.62 -5.20
N VAL A 247 14.33 -8.43 -3.88
CA VAL A 247 13.23 -7.84 -3.12
C VAL A 247 13.51 -6.37 -2.86
N PHE A 248 12.64 -5.48 -3.34
CA PHE A 248 12.77 -4.05 -3.10
C PHE A 248 12.44 -3.70 -1.65
N VAL A 249 13.20 -2.78 -1.05
CA VAL A 249 13.01 -2.40 0.36
C VAL A 249 12.74 -0.91 0.49
N SER A 250 11.64 -0.57 1.14
CA SER A 250 11.24 0.79 1.48
C SER A 250 11.20 0.99 3.00
N ASN A 251 11.88 2.03 3.47
CA ASN A 251 11.97 2.40 4.88
C ASN A 251 11.58 3.87 5.10
N SER A 252 11.01 4.18 6.26
CA SER A 252 10.81 5.58 6.67
C SER A 252 12.13 6.25 7.08
N ALA A 253 12.29 7.55 6.80
CA ALA A 253 13.48 8.32 7.23
C ALA A 253 13.57 8.50 8.76
N GLY A 254 12.42 8.39 9.44
CA GLY A 254 12.23 8.74 10.84
C GLY A 254 11.58 10.11 11.02
N SER A 255 11.08 10.35 12.23
CA SER A 255 10.33 11.57 12.60
C SER A 255 11.11 12.50 13.53
N SER A 256 12.43 12.34 13.63
CA SER A 256 13.31 13.09 14.55
C SER A 256 13.90 14.38 13.94
N GLY A 257 13.38 14.85 12.81
CA GLY A 257 13.74 16.16 12.25
C GLY A 257 13.34 17.32 13.17
N PRO A 258 13.69 18.58 12.82
CA PRO A 258 14.32 19.02 11.58
C PRO A 258 15.84 19.19 11.65
N PHE A 259 16.49 18.79 12.77
CA PHE A 259 17.93 18.97 12.92
C PHE A 259 18.72 18.17 11.86
N SER A 260 19.85 18.70 11.43
CA SER A 260 20.76 18.00 10.53
C SER A 260 21.17 16.65 11.14
N SER A 261 21.43 15.65 10.29
CA SER A 261 21.79 14.28 10.71
C SER A 261 20.72 13.56 11.55
N SER A 262 19.44 13.86 11.32
CA SER A 262 18.30 13.20 11.99
C SER A 262 17.75 11.97 11.25
N VAL A 263 18.13 11.76 9.97
CA VAL A 263 17.73 10.58 9.20
C VAL A 263 18.35 9.32 9.80
N ARG A 264 17.54 8.27 9.97
CA ARG A 264 17.97 7.02 10.60
C ARG A 264 18.29 5.91 9.60
N ASN A 265 17.43 5.72 8.60
CA ASN A 265 17.61 4.69 7.58
C ASN A 265 18.47 5.24 6.43
N THR A 266 19.79 5.05 6.47
CA THR A 266 20.71 5.68 5.49
C THR A 266 21.42 4.70 4.56
N ALA A 267 21.17 3.39 4.68
CA ALA A 267 21.84 2.40 3.84
C ALA A 267 21.49 2.61 2.35
N PRO A 268 22.48 2.60 1.43
CA PRO A 268 22.29 3.04 0.05
C PRO A 268 21.45 2.09 -0.82
N TRP A 269 21.26 0.84 -0.40
CA TRP A 269 20.51 -0.17 -1.15
C TRP A 269 19.00 -0.16 -0.86
N LYS A 270 18.52 0.67 0.07
CA LYS A 270 17.09 0.77 0.41
C LYS A 270 16.55 2.16 0.09
N MET A 271 15.26 2.25 -0.24
CA MET A 271 14.61 3.52 -0.48
C MET A 271 14.15 4.13 0.84
N THR A 272 14.77 5.24 1.22
CA THR A 272 14.42 5.99 2.42
C THR A 272 13.41 7.08 2.10
N LEU A 273 12.22 6.97 2.69
CA LEU A 273 11.08 7.85 2.45
C LEU A 273 10.99 8.95 3.51
N ALA A 274 11.02 10.20 3.07
CA ALA A 274 10.64 11.35 3.87
C ALA A 274 9.12 11.54 3.85
N ALA A 275 8.59 12.26 4.84
CA ALA A 275 7.20 12.69 4.86
C ALA A 275 7.09 14.12 4.31
N SER A 276 6.17 14.34 3.39
CA SER A 276 5.82 15.66 2.88
C SER A 276 4.33 15.93 3.08
N TYR A 277 3.95 17.20 3.00
CA TYR A 277 2.56 17.63 2.97
C TYR A 277 2.07 17.63 1.52
N ILE A 278 0.84 17.18 1.31
CA ILE A 278 0.13 17.41 0.05
C ILE A 278 -0.61 18.75 0.18
N ASP A 279 -0.64 19.53 -0.89
CA ASP A 279 -1.33 20.81 -0.98
C ASP A 279 -2.85 20.63 -0.89
N ARG A 280 -3.36 20.66 0.34
CA ARG A 280 -4.79 20.87 0.59
C ARG A 280 -4.97 22.24 1.22
N SER A 281 -5.12 23.25 0.37
CA SER A 281 -5.27 24.66 0.76
C SER A 281 -6.46 24.89 1.71
N GLY A 282 -6.23 25.63 2.80
CA GLY A 282 -7.27 26.44 3.47
C GLY A 282 -8.00 25.86 4.69
N ILE A 283 -7.32 25.40 5.75
CA ILE A 283 -7.99 25.07 7.03
C ILE A 283 -7.43 25.92 8.20
N PRO A 284 -8.20 26.89 8.77
CA PRO A 284 -7.77 27.70 9.91
C PRO A 284 -7.43 26.88 11.15
N ALA A 285 -6.45 27.31 11.96
CA ALA A 285 -6.00 26.58 13.16
C ALA A 285 -7.12 26.31 14.20
N SER A 286 -8.11 27.20 14.31
CA SER A 286 -9.29 27.02 15.18
C SER A 286 -10.16 25.83 14.77
N LYS A 287 -10.21 25.51 13.47
CA LYS A 287 -10.94 24.35 12.93
C LYS A 287 -10.30 23.03 13.34
N PHE A 288 -9.01 23.06 13.69
CA PHE A 288 -8.27 21.94 14.26
C PHE A 288 -8.29 21.92 15.79
N CYS A 289 -8.97 22.87 16.46
CA CYS A 289 -8.92 23.08 17.91
C CYS A 289 -7.50 23.29 18.46
N LEU A 290 -6.66 23.97 17.68
CA LEU A 290 -5.32 24.37 18.07
C LEU A 290 -5.28 25.87 18.41
N GLY A 291 -4.38 26.24 19.33
CA GLY A 291 -4.26 27.59 19.85
C GLY A 291 -5.31 27.93 20.92
N THR A 292 -5.44 29.22 21.25
CA THR A 292 -6.41 29.70 22.23
C THR A 292 -7.81 29.72 21.63
N LEU A 293 -8.72 28.90 22.19
CA LEU A 293 -10.12 28.88 21.79
C LEU A 293 -10.91 29.94 22.54
N ASN A 294 -11.93 30.50 21.89
CA ASN A 294 -12.81 31.48 22.53
C ASN A 294 -13.71 30.79 23.56
N GLU A 295 -13.43 31.04 24.85
CA GLU A 295 -14.13 30.41 25.98
C GLU A 295 -15.65 30.63 25.92
N SER A 296 -16.12 31.80 25.49
CA SER A 296 -17.56 32.12 25.40
C SER A 296 -18.30 31.22 24.40
N LEU A 297 -17.59 30.70 23.40
CA LEU A 297 -18.16 29.81 22.38
C LEU A 297 -18.08 28.34 22.77
N VAL A 298 -17.12 27.95 23.61
CA VAL A 298 -16.77 26.56 23.92
C VAL A 298 -17.30 26.08 25.28
N LYS A 299 -17.42 26.98 26.26
CA LYS A 299 -17.79 26.63 27.64
C LYS A 299 -19.10 25.83 27.69
N GLY A 300 -19.05 24.65 28.31
CA GLY A 300 -20.21 23.78 28.51
C GLY A 300 -20.65 22.98 27.28
N LYS A 301 -19.91 23.03 26.16
CA LYS A 301 -20.31 22.40 24.89
C LYS A 301 -19.41 21.24 24.48
N ILE A 302 -19.94 20.38 23.61
CA ILE A 302 -19.18 19.40 22.84
C ILE A 302 -18.69 20.11 21.56
N VAL A 303 -17.39 20.09 21.30
CA VAL A 303 -16.77 20.84 20.19
C VAL A 303 -16.36 19.92 19.05
N VAL A 304 -16.74 20.27 17.82
CA VAL A 304 -16.30 19.56 16.62
C VAL A 304 -14.93 20.09 16.20
N CYS A 305 -13.93 19.21 16.17
CA CYS A 305 -12.55 19.51 15.81
C CYS A 305 -12.16 18.67 14.60
N HIS A 306 -11.43 19.23 13.64
CA HIS A 306 -10.90 18.43 12.55
C HIS A 306 -9.67 17.62 12.97
N GLY A 307 -9.63 16.37 12.52
CA GLY A 307 -8.45 15.50 12.53
C GLY A 307 -7.31 16.07 11.67
N GLY A 308 -6.09 15.61 11.96
CA GLY A 308 -4.85 16.15 11.35
C GLY A 308 -4.40 17.48 11.98
N ASN A 309 -3.16 17.88 11.68
CA ASN A 309 -2.47 19.06 12.23
C ASN A 309 -2.40 19.12 13.77
N GLY A 310 -1.20 19.00 14.34
CA GLY A 310 -0.98 18.94 15.78
C GLY A 310 -1.47 17.63 16.44
N SER A 311 -1.16 17.46 17.72
CA SER A 311 -1.51 16.25 18.47
C SER A 311 -3.01 16.20 18.83
N ARG A 312 -3.65 15.04 18.62
CA ARG A 312 -5.04 14.76 19.03
C ARG A 312 -5.27 14.94 20.54
N TYR A 313 -4.23 14.66 21.33
CA TYR A 313 -4.19 14.98 22.76
C TYR A 313 -4.27 16.50 23.00
N VAL A 314 -3.41 17.29 22.33
CA VAL A 314 -3.37 18.76 22.48
C VAL A 314 -4.68 19.42 22.10
N LYS A 315 -5.39 18.89 21.09
CA LYS A 315 -6.74 19.36 20.73
C LYS A 315 -7.72 19.19 21.88
N SER A 316 -7.76 17.99 22.47
CA SER A 316 -8.62 17.72 23.63
C SER A 316 -8.25 18.57 24.85
N GLU A 317 -6.95 18.86 25.01
CA GLU A 317 -6.45 19.73 26.07
C GLU A 317 -6.93 21.19 25.88
N ASN A 318 -6.88 21.72 24.67
CA ASN A 318 -7.32 23.09 24.37
C ASN A 318 -8.82 23.25 24.56
N VAL A 319 -9.63 22.27 24.15
CA VAL A 319 -11.08 22.26 24.40
C VAL A 319 -11.35 22.25 25.90
N LYS A 320 -10.60 21.46 26.68
CA LYS A 320 -10.72 21.42 28.14
C LYS A 320 -10.35 22.76 28.78
N LYS A 321 -9.24 23.37 28.36
CA LYS A 321 -8.79 24.69 28.83
C LYS A 321 -9.83 25.77 28.56
N ALA A 322 -10.55 25.68 27.44
CA ALA A 322 -11.67 26.55 27.11
C ALA A 322 -13.01 26.13 27.74
N LYS A 323 -12.99 25.22 28.73
CA LYS A 323 -14.14 24.73 29.51
C LYS A 323 -15.19 23.96 28.69
N GLY A 324 -14.80 23.36 27.58
CA GLY A 324 -15.63 22.40 26.83
C GLY A 324 -15.78 21.08 27.59
N VAL A 325 -16.91 20.40 27.36
CA VAL A 325 -17.28 19.16 28.09
C VAL A 325 -17.07 17.89 27.26
N GLY A 326 -16.79 18.01 25.96
CA GLY A 326 -16.50 16.90 25.07
C GLY A 326 -15.99 17.38 23.71
N MET A 327 -15.52 16.45 22.89
CA MET A 327 -15.01 16.74 21.55
C MET A 327 -15.56 15.71 20.54
N ILE A 328 -15.79 16.12 19.30
CA ILE A 328 -16.01 15.20 18.18
C ILE A 328 -14.86 15.44 17.21
N LEU A 329 -14.02 14.44 17.00
CA LEU A 329 -12.89 14.55 16.10
C LEU A 329 -13.32 14.10 14.71
N VAL A 330 -13.73 15.06 13.90
CA VAL A 330 -14.15 14.76 12.53
C VAL A 330 -12.93 14.56 11.65
N ASN A 331 -12.85 13.38 11.04
CA ASN A 331 -11.90 13.18 9.96
C ASN A 331 -12.24 14.16 8.83
N PRO A 332 -11.25 14.86 8.29
CA PRO A 332 -11.48 15.64 7.10
C PRO A 332 -11.89 14.70 5.95
N LYS A 333 -12.70 15.19 5.01
CA LYS A 333 -13.31 14.40 3.93
C LYS A 333 -12.32 13.52 3.13
N PHE A 334 -11.01 13.82 3.15
CA PHE A 334 -9.97 13.03 2.48
C PHE A 334 -9.43 11.86 3.30
N GLN A 335 -9.54 11.87 4.62
CA GLN A 335 -9.19 10.73 5.48
C GLN A 335 -10.29 9.68 5.52
N GLY A 336 -11.51 10.00 5.06
CA GLY A 336 -12.65 9.08 5.06
C GLY A 336 -13.00 8.60 6.48
N ASP A 337 -13.52 7.38 6.59
CA ASP A 337 -13.90 6.76 7.85
C ASP A 337 -12.69 6.11 8.55
N GLU A 338 -11.62 6.86 8.76
CA GLU A 338 -10.43 6.40 9.49
C GLU A 338 -10.78 6.05 10.94
N LEU A 339 -10.65 4.77 11.35
CA LEU A 339 -10.94 4.32 12.74
C LEU A 339 -9.66 4.18 13.59
N THR A 340 -8.80 5.20 13.54
CA THR A 340 -7.63 5.33 14.41
C THR A 340 -8.08 5.83 15.78
N ALA A 341 -7.90 5.01 16.82
CA ALA A 341 -8.27 5.34 18.19
C ALA A 341 -7.08 5.95 18.94
N ASP A 342 -7.24 7.18 19.43
CA ASP A 342 -6.23 7.89 20.21
C ASP A 342 -6.77 8.26 21.60
N PRO A 343 -5.90 8.32 22.62
CA PRO A 343 -6.31 8.76 23.95
C PRO A 343 -6.59 10.28 23.98
N HIS A 344 -7.69 10.67 24.62
CA HIS A 344 -8.13 12.05 24.77
C HIS A 344 -8.40 12.40 26.24
N ILE A 345 -8.20 13.67 26.63
CA ILE A 345 -8.43 14.16 28.00
C ILE A 345 -9.92 14.33 28.31
N LEU A 346 -10.74 14.45 27.26
CA LEU A 346 -12.19 14.61 27.31
C LEU A 346 -12.86 13.42 26.60
N PRO A 347 -14.11 13.08 26.94
CA PRO A 347 -14.93 12.21 26.10
C PRO A 347 -14.90 12.71 24.65
N THR A 348 -14.39 11.86 23.75
CA THR A 348 -14.18 12.20 22.35
C THR A 348 -14.75 11.10 21.46
N ALA A 349 -15.54 11.50 20.46
CA ALA A 349 -16.15 10.62 19.47
C ALA A 349 -15.55 10.81 18.08
#